data_AF-A0A553PL23-F1
#
_entry.id   AF-A0A553PL23-F1
#
_cell.length_a   1.000
_cell.length_b   1.000
_cell.length_c   1.000
_cell.angle_alpha   90.00
_cell.angle_beta   90.00
_cell.angle_gamma   90.00
#
_symmetry.space_group_name_H-M   'P 1'
#
loop_
_entity.id
_entity.type
_entity.pdbx_description
1 polymer ?
#
loop_
_entity_poly.entity_id
_entity_poly.type
_entity_poly.pdbx_seq_one_letter_code
_entity_poly.pdbx_strand_id
1 'polypeptide(L)'
;MLSQSSLRLASFARITVRRNFGLAAPLAQKASDPIQQLFVDKVREYADKKTKSGGKLVDSDAKVEAELNKELEKVAAQYGGSKGDDMTKFPEFKFAEPVLSDVDLK
;
A
#
# COMPACT_ATOMS: atom_id res chain seq x y z
N MET A 1 21.39 33.51 47.37
CA MET A 1 20.92 34.26 46.17
C MET A 1 20.78 33.25 45.03
N LEU A 2 19.56 32.96 44.57
CA LEU A 2 19.35 32.07 43.42
C LEU A 2 19.92 32.74 42.18
N SER A 3 20.86 32.06 41.50
CA SER A 3 21.52 32.57 40.30
C SER A 3 20.48 32.88 39.21
N GLN A 4 20.59 34.04 38.56
CA GLN A 4 19.74 34.47 37.43
C GLN A 4 19.60 33.37 36.35
N SER A 5 20.64 32.56 36.16
CA SER A 5 20.66 31.41 35.24
C SER A 5 19.66 30.32 35.64
N SER A 6 19.54 30.03 36.94
CA SER A 6 18.62 29.01 37.46
C SER A 6 17.15 29.42 37.33
N LEU A 7 16.85 30.71 37.51
CA LEU A 7 15.51 31.28 37.29
C LEU A 7 15.11 31.22 35.82
N ARG A 8 16.03 31.55 34.90
CA ARG A 8 15.80 31.44 33.45
C ARG A 8 15.57 29.99 33.03
N LEU A 9 16.36 29.05 33.53
CA LEU A 9 16.17 27.63 33.24
C LEU A 9 14.81 27.12 33.74
N ALA A 10 14.41 27.48 34.96
CA ALA A 10 13.09 27.12 35.51
C ALA A 10 11.94 27.71 34.67
N SER A 11 12.08 28.96 34.21
CA SER A 11 11.10 29.60 33.34
C SER A 11 10.98 28.90 31.97
N PHE A 12 12.12 28.53 31.37
CA PHE A 12 12.17 27.81 30.10
C PHE A 12 11.56 26.42 30.23
N ALA A 13 11.92 25.67 31.27
CA ALA A 13 11.35 24.36 31.57
C ALA A 13 9.83 24.45 31.76
N ARG A 14 9.33 25.45 32.51
CA ARG A 14 7.90 25.64 32.73
C ARG A 14 7.14 25.91 31.43
N ILE A 15 7.71 26.73 30.53
CA ILE A 15 7.11 27.05 29.23
C ILE A 15 7.07 25.80 28.35
N THR A 16 8.19 25.08 28.26
CA THR A 16 8.30 23.86 27.45
C THR A 16 7.37 22.76 27.96
N VAL A 17 7.29 22.53 29.28
CA VAL A 17 6.37 21.54 29.86
C VAL A 17 4.92 21.94 29.60
N ARG A 18 4.52 23.21 29.80
CA ARG A 18 3.14 23.66 29.52
C ARG A 18 2.74 23.48 28.06
N ARG A 19 3.63 23.81 27.12
CA ARG A 19 3.35 23.67 25.68
C ARG A 19 3.25 22.21 25.24
N ASN A 20 4.09 21.34 25.81
CA ASN A 20 4.08 19.92 25.46
C ASN A 20 2.99 19.14 26.18
N PHE A 21 2.52 19.57 27.35
CA PHE A 21 1.50 18.85 28.13
C PHE A 21 0.18 18.64 27.37
N GLY A 22 -0.28 19.64 26.62
CA GLY A 22 -1.52 19.55 25.84
C GLY A 22 -1.47 18.55 24.68
N LEU A 23 -0.27 18.23 24.18
CA LEU A 23 -0.06 17.20 23.15
C LEU A 23 0.29 15.85 23.79
N ALA A 24 1.14 15.85 24.81
CA ALA A 24 1.60 14.65 25.49
C ALA A 24 0.46 13.92 26.23
N ALA A 25 -0.49 14.66 26.82
CA ALA A 25 -1.63 14.07 27.53
C ALA A 25 -2.52 13.20 26.63
N PRO A 26 -3.10 13.69 25.52
CA PRO A 26 -3.92 12.86 24.64
C PRO A 26 -3.10 11.77 23.92
N LEU A 27 -1.81 11.99 23.67
CA LEU A 27 -0.92 10.95 23.12
C LEU A 27 -0.65 9.81 24.11
N ALA A 28 -0.59 10.13 25.42
CA ALA A 28 -0.42 9.14 26.49
C ALA A 28 -1.76 8.52 26.92
N GLN A 29 -2.89 9.10 26.50
CA GLN A 29 -4.22 8.63 26.85
C GLN A 29 -4.56 7.39 26.02
N LYS A 30 -4.69 6.25 26.71
CA LYS A 30 -5.38 5.07 26.16
C LYS A 30 -6.78 5.49 25.72
N ALA A 31 -7.29 4.92 24.62
CA ALA A 31 -8.66 5.22 24.21
C ALA A 31 -9.61 4.88 25.38
N SER A 32 -10.55 5.79 25.68
CA SER A 32 -11.40 5.67 26.87
C SER A 32 -12.32 4.45 26.82
N ASP A 33 -12.60 3.93 25.62
CA ASP A 33 -13.38 2.73 25.37
C ASP A 33 -12.45 1.59 24.88
N PRO A 34 -12.47 0.43 25.54
CA PRO A 34 -11.77 -0.78 25.09
C PRO A 34 -11.97 -1.12 23.60
N ILE A 35 -13.16 -0.86 23.03
CA ILE A 35 -13.43 -1.14 21.61
C ILE A 35 -12.65 -0.19 20.70
N GLN A 36 -12.60 1.10 21.05
CA GLN A 36 -11.81 2.09 20.30
C GLN A 36 -10.32 1.79 20.39
N GLN A 37 -9.85 1.31 21.55
CA GLN A 37 -8.47 0.87 21.73
C GLN A 37 -8.14 -0.30 20.81
N LEU A 38 -9.01 -1.32 20.73
CA LEU A 38 -8.85 -2.46 19.82
C LEU A 38 -8.79 -2.02 18.36
N PHE A 39 -9.64 -1.08 17.95
CA PHE A 39 -9.62 -0.55 16.59
C PHE A 39 -8.26 0.10 16.27
N VAL A 40 -7.79 1.01 17.13
CA VAL A 40 -6.51 1.68 16.94
C VAL A 40 -5.35 0.69 16.93
N ASP A 41 -5.37 -0.31 17.80
CA ASP A 41 -4.33 -1.32 17.87
C ASP A 41 -4.31 -2.18 16.59
N LYS A 42 -5.46 -2.51 16.01
CA LYS A 42 -5.54 -3.24 14.74
C LYS A 42 -5.11 -2.40 13.54
N VAL A 43 -5.40 -1.09 13.54
CA VAL A 43 -4.88 -0.17 12.51
C VAL A 43 -3.35 -0.09 12.56
N ARG A 44 -2.77 0.02 13.77
CA ARG A 44 -1.32 0.04 13.95
C ARG A 44 -0.66 -1.28 13.57
N GLU A 45 -1.24 -2.41 14.00
CA GLU A 45 -0.77 -3.74 13.63
C GLU A 45 -0.72 -3.92 12.10
N TYR A 46 -1.79 -3.53 11.41
CA TYR A 46 -1.81 -3.58 9.95
C TYR A 46 -0.80 -2.62 9.31
N ALA A 47 -0.63 -1.41 9.83
CA ALA A 47 0.36 -0.46 9.32
C ALA A 47 1.80 -1.02 9.40
N ASP A 48 2.14 -1.68 10.51
CA ASP A 48 3.43 -2.36 10.68
C ASP A 48 3.59 -3.52 9.70
N LYS A 49 2.55 -4.34 9.50
CA LYS A 49 2.58 -5.43 8.53
C LYS A 49 2.71 -4.92 7.08
N LYS A 50 2.00 -3.84 6.74
CA LYS A 50 2.07 -3.17 5.43
C LYS A 50 3.45 -2.59 5.14
N THR A 51 4.08 -1.95 6.12
CA THR A 51 5.43 -1.39 5.93
C THR A 51 6.46 -2.51 5.74
N LYS A 52 6.34 -3.61 6.51
CA LYS A 52 7.18 -4.81 6.35
C LYS A 52 6.99 -5.49 5.00
N SER A 53 5.76 -5.52 4.45
CA SER A 53 5.50 -6.13 3.14
C SER A 53 6.03 -5.31 1.96
N GLY A 54 6.44 -4.05 2.17
CA GLY A 54 7.15 -3.26 1.15
C GLY A 54 6.35 -3.04 -0.15
N GLY A 55 5.01 -3.03 -0.06
CA GLY A 55 4.13 -2.92 -1.23
C GLY A 55 3.70 -4.26 -1.85
N LYS A 56 4.22 -5.38 -1.35
CA LYS A 56 3.66 -6.72 -1.62
C LYS A 56 2.43 -6.97 -0.76
N LEU A 57 1.72 -8.04 -1.09
CA LEU A 57 0.58 -8.52 -0.31
C LEU A 57 1.00 -8.71 1.16
N VAL A 58 0.19 -8.17 2.06
CA VAL A 58 0.43 -8.27 3.50
C VAL A 58 0.27 -9.73 3.91
N ASP A 59 1.19 -10.24 4.73
CA ASP A 59 1.21 -11.63 5.19
C ASP A 59 1.21 -12.64 4.01
N SER A 60 1.96 -12.36 2.92
CA SER A 60 2.07 -13.29 1.79
C SER A 60 2.94 -14.50 2.12
N ASP A 61 2.40 -15.67 1.81
CA ASP A 61 3.15 -16.94 1.80
C ASP A 61 3.50 -17.35 0.37
N ALA A 62 4.52 -18.18 0.21
CA ALA A 62 4.94 -18.70 -1.11
C ALA A 62 3.80 -19.40 -1.87
N LYS A 63 2.84 -20.00 -1.15
CA LYS A 63 1.64 -20.60 -1.74
C LYS A 63 0.71 -19.55 -2.38
N VAL A 64 0.48 -18.43 -1.68
CA VAL A 64 -0.38 -17.34 -2.15
C VAL A 64 0.23 -16.66 -3.38
N GLU A 65 1.54 -16.46 -3.39
CA GLU A 65 2.25 -15.90 -4.54
C GLU A 65 2.20 -16.84 -5.76
N ALA A 66 2.32 -18.16 -5.55
CA ALA A 66 2.16 -19.15 -6.61
C ALA A 66 0.73 -19.19 -7.18
N GLU A 67 -0.28 -19.10 -6.31
CA GLU A 67 -1.69 -19.00 -6.74
C GLU A 67 -1.95 -17.71 -7.52
N LEU A 68 -1.42 -16.57 -7.06
CA LEU A 68 -1.51 -15.30 -7.78
C LEU A 68 -0.91 -15.40 -9.18
N ASN A 69 0.30 -15.96 -9.30
CA ASN A 69 0.96 -16.13 -10.61
C ASN A 69 0.14 -17.06 -11.53
N LYS A 70 -0.42 -18.14 -10.99
CA LYS A 70 -1.27 -19.06 -11.74
C LYS A 70 -2.54 -18.39 -12.28
N GLU A 71 -3.20 -17.57 -11.47
CA GLU A 71 -4.38 -16.82 -11.91
C GLU A 71 -4.02 -15.75 -12.96
N LEU A 72 -2.88 -15.07 -12.80
CA LEU A 72 -2.38 -14.12 -13.79
C LEU A 72 -2.08 -14.81 -15.14
N GLU A 73 -1.46 -15.99 -15.12
CA GLU A 73 -1.21 -16.79 -16.34
C GLU A 73 -2.51 -17.21 -17.03
N LYS A 74 -3.53 -17.62 -16.25
CA LYS A 74 -4.84 -18.00 -16.77
C LYS A 74 -5.54 -16.81 -17.43
N VAL A 75 -5.50 -15.64 -16.81
CA VAL A 75 -6.06 -14.40 -17.37
C VAL A 75 -5.32 -14.01 -18.64
N ALA A 76 -3.98 -14.04 -18.65
CA ALA A 76 -3.20 -13.73 -19.85
C ALA A 76 -3.56 -14.64 -21.02
N ALA A 77 -3.65 -15.96 -20.77
CA ALA A 77 -4.04 -16.94 -21.79
C ALA A 77 -5.46 -16.71 -22.33
N GLN A 78 -6.41 -16.33 -21.46
CA GLN A 78 -7.80 -16.06 -21.87
C GLN A 78 -7.93 -14.82 -22.77
N TYR A 79 -7.10 -13.81 -22.56
CA TYR A 79 -7.17 -12.54 -23.28
C TYR A 79 -6.08 -12.38 -24.35
N GLY A 80 -5.45 -13.48 -24.77
CA GLY A 80 -4.53 -13.50 -25.90
C GLY A 80 -3.13 -12.94 -25.62
N GLY A 81 -2.76 -12.71 -24.36
CA GLY A 81 -1.37 -12.47 -24.00
C GLY A 81 -0.65 -13.79 -23.90
N SER A 82 0.20 -14.09 -24.88
CA SER A 82 1.06 -15.26 -24.75
C SER A 82 2.13 -15.02 -23.68
N LYS A 83 2.78 -16.09 -23.19
CA LYS A 83 3.82 -16.00 -22.17
C LYS A 83 5.00 -15.16 -22.68
N GLY A 84 5.00 -13.87 -22.36
CA GLY A 84 6.05 -12.93 -22.74
C GLY A 84 5.60 -11.76 -23.62
N ASP A 85 4.33 -11.73 -24.06
CA ASP A 85 3.80 -10.57 -24.76
C ASP A 85 3.59 -9.39 -23.80
N ASP A 86 4.05 -8.23 -24.22
CA ASP A 86 3.88 -7.00 -23.47
C ASP A 86 2.45 -6.48 -23.64
N MET A 87 1.60 -6.81 -22.68
CA MET A 87 0.19 -6.38 -22.63
C MET A 87 0.01 -4.86 -22.53
N THR A 88 1.08 -4.09 -22.29
CA THR A 88 1.03 -2.63 -22.30
C THR A 88 1.16 -2.05 -23.72
N LYS A 89 1.62 -2.86 -24.68
CA LYS A 89 1.75 -2.45 -26.08
C LYS A 89 0.46 -2.75 -26.84
N PHE A 90 0.10 -1.80 -27.69
CA PHE A 90 -1.00 -1.96 -28.62
C PHE A 90 -0.63 -3.00 -29.70
N PRO A 91 -1.56 -3.87 -30.12
CA PRO A 91 -1.27 -4.90 -31.12
C PRO A 91 -0.98 -4.31 -32.50
N GLU A 92 -0.05 -4.95 -33.22
CA GLU A 92 0.18 -4.66 -34.63
C GLU A 92 -0.83 -5.43 -35.49
N PHE A 93 -1.58 -4.70 -36.31
CA PHE A 93 -2.52 -5.30 -37.25
C PHE A 93 -1.84 -5.55 -38.60
N LYS A 94 -1.84 -6.81 -39.05
CA LYS A 94 -1.45 -7.19 -40.41
C LYS A 94 -2.69 -7.70 -41.14
N PHE A 95 -3.09 -6.98 -42.18
CA PHE A 95 -4.20 -7.35 -43.03
C PHE A 95 -3.66 -8.07 -44.27
N ALA A 96 -4.01 -9.34 -44.44
CA ALA A 96 -3.72 -10.06 -45.69
C ALA A 96 -4.75 -9.67 -46.75
N GLU A 97 -4.32 -9.51 -47.99
CA GLU A 97 -5.23 -9.24 -49.10
C GLU A 97 -6.14 -10.46 -49.33
N PRO A 98 -7.46 -10.25 -49.56
CA PRO A 98 -8.37 -11.34 -49.87
C PRO A 98 -8.03 -11.93 -51.24
N VAL A 99 -7.87 -13.26 -51.30
CA VAL A 99 -7.72 -13.97 -52.57
C VAL A 99 -9.12 -14.06 -53.19
N LEU A 100 -9.33 -13.32 -54.29
CA LEU A 100 -10.57 -13.39 -55.06
C LEU A 100 -10.54 -14.68 -55.90
N SER A 101 -11.48 -15.59 -55.65
CA SER A 101 -11.75 -16.71 -56.55
C SER A 101 -12.68 -16.25 -57.66
N ASP A 102 -12.34 -16.55 -58.91
CA ASP A 102 -13.21 -16.27 -60.04
C ASP A 102 -14.57 -16.99 -59.87
N VAL A 103 -15.67 -16.24 -60.05
CA VAL A 103 -17.02 -16.79 -60.03
C VAL A 103 -17.33 -17.29 -61.44
N ASP A 104 -17.49 -18.61 -61.60
CA ASP A 104 -17.94 -19.20 -62.85
C ASP A 104 -19.34 -18.67 -63.19
N LEU A 105 -19.41 -17.75 -64.15
CA LEU A 105 -20.65 -17.29 -64.76
C LEU A 105 -21.11 -18.34 -65.76
N LYS A 106 -22.21 -19.04 -65.44
CA LYS A 106 -22.91 -19.97 -66.33
C LYS A 106 -23.51 -19.27 -67.55
#